data_AF-A0A1Z8N0F9-F1
#
_entry.id   AF-A0A1Z8N0F9-F1
#
_cell.length_a   1.000
_cell.length_b   1.000
_cell.length_c   1.000
_cell.angle_alpha   90.00
_cell.angle_beta   90.00
_cell.angle_gamma   90.00
#
_symmetry.space_group_name_H-M   'P 1'
#
loop_
_entity.id
_entity.type
_entity.pdbx_description
1 polymer ?
#
loop_
_entity_poly.entity_id
_entity_poly.type
_entity_poly.pdbx_seq_one_letter_code
_entity_poly.pdbx_strand_id
1 'polypeptide(L)'
;MGAHGGFRKGAGRPVGSTNKSSPELSQRLSELAKTYTEEALQTLVDVARNGRTDAARVSAANALLDRAYGKPAVKEEKEIVDLPPVVIQLTNDH
;
A
#
# COMPACT_ATOMS: atom_id res chain seq x y z
N MET A 1 -21.06 4.10 27.54
CA MET A 1 -21.10 2.69 27.11
C MET A 1 -20.86 2.64 25.61
N GLY A 2 -19.91 1.82 25.14
CA GLY A 2 -19.59 1.68 23.72
C GLY A 2 -18.45 0.70 23.49
N ALA A 3 -18.62 -0.55 23.93
CA ALA A 3 -17.60 -1.59 23.80
C ALA A 3 -18.00 -2.56 22.67
N HIS A 4 -17.77 -2.18 21.41
CA HIS A 4 -18.05 -3.05 20.26
C HIS A 4 -16.85 -3.10 19.30
N GLY A 5 -15.80 -3.79 19.71
CA GLY A 5 -14.63 -4.10 18.90
C GLY A 5 -13.89 -5.31 19.45
N GLY A 6 -14.57 -6.45 19.56
CA GLY A 6 -14.02 -7.69 20.11
C GLY A 6 -14.56 -8.90 19.35
N PHE A 7 -13.84 -10.02 19.46
CA PHE A 7 -14.20 -11.29 18.81
C PHE A 7 -15.63 -11.70 19.18
N ARG A 8 -16.42 -12.05 18.15
CA ARG A 8 -17.75 -12.67 18.31
C ARG A 8 -17.81 -13.87 17.39
N LYS A 9 -18.60 -14.88 17.75
CA LYS A 9 -18.84 -16.04 16.88
C LYS A 9 -19.46 -15.55 15.56
N GLY A 10 -18.74 -15.72 14.44
CA GLY A 10 -19.13 -15.18 13.13
C GLY A 10 -18.70 -13.74 12.83
N ALA A 11 -17.93 -13.09 13.72
CA ALA A 11 -17.30 -11.80 13.42
C ALA A 11 -16.03 -11.99 12.60
N GLY A 12 -15.75 -11.01 11.74
CA GLY A 12 -14.62 -11.03 10.83
C GLY A 12 -15.00 -11.46 9.41
N ARG A 13 -14.00 -11.46 8.54
CA ARG A 13 -14.14 -11.89 7.16
C ARG A 13 -14.28 -13.43 7.13
N PRO A 14 -15.33 -14.00 6.50
CA PRO A 14 -15.52 -15.45 6.46
C PRO A 14 -14.32 -16.15 5.81
N VAL A 15 -13.94 -17.30 6.37
CA VAL A 15 -12.85 -18.13 5.86
C VAL A 15 -13.15 -18.54 4.42
N GLY A 16 -12.16 -18.40 3.54
CA GLY A 16 -12.31 -18.69 2.10
C GLY A 16 -13.05 -17.63 1.29
N SER A 17 -13.44 -16.49 1.88
CA SER A 17 -14.02 -15.42 1.08
C SER A 17 -12.98 -14.85 0.11
N THR A 18 -13.27 -14.98 -1.18
CA THR A 18 -12.44 -14.41 -2.24
C THR A 18 -12.45 -12.89 -2.16
N ASN A 19 -11.41 -12.26 -2.69
CA ASN A 19 -11.39 -10.81 -2.81
C ASN A 19 -12.55 -10.38 -3.71
N LYS A 20 -13.27 -9.32 -3.32
CA LYS A 20 -14.34 -8.74 -4.14
C LYS A 20 -13.83 -8.28 -5.51
N SER A 21 -12.56 -7.94 -5.59
CA SER A 21 -11.83 -7.65 -6.83
C SER A 21 -10.99 -8.86 -7.24
N SER A 22 -11.21 -9.37 -8.46
CA SER A 22 -10.33 -10.33 -9.10
C SER A 22 -8.94 -9.71 -9.34
N PRO A 23 -7.83 -10.49 -9.28
CA PRO A 23 -6.51 -10.06 -9.72
C PRO A 23 -6.50 -9.43 -11.12
N GLU A 24 -7.32 -9.94 -12.07
CA GLU A 24 -7.39 -9.37 -13.42
C GLU A 24 -7.99 -7.97 -13.42
N LEU A 25 -9.00 -7.73 -12.57
CA LEU A 25 -9.61 -6.40 -12.42
C LEU A 25 -8.61 -5.42 -11.80
N SER A 26 -7.83 -5.87 -10.81
CA SER A 26 -6.77 -5.06 -10.20
C SER A 26 -5.64 -4.72 -11.19
N GLN A 27 -5.27 -5.65 -12.08
CA GLN A 27 -4.30 -5.39 -13.15
C GLN A 27 -4.84 -4.35 -14.15
N ARG A 28 -6.06 -4.52 -14.64
CA ARG A 28 -6.71 -3.56 -15.56
C ARG A 28 -6.82 -2.17 -14.96
N LEU A 29 -7.19 -2.05 -13.68
CA LEU A 29 -7.22 -0.77 -12.98
C LEU A 29 -5.82 -0.15 -12.86
N SER A 30 -4.80 -0.96 -12.63
CA SER A 30 -3.42 -0.49 -12.54
C SER A 30 -2.91 0.03 -13.88
N GLU A 31 -3.27 -0.63 -14.99
CA GLU A 31 -2.95 -0.18 -16.35
C GLU A 31 -3.64 1.15 -16.67
N LEU A 32 -4.93 1.27 -16.35
CA LEU A 32 -5.67 2.52 -16.50
C LEU A 32 -5.06 3.63 -15.64
N ALA A 33 -4.66 3.35 -14.40
CA ALA A 33 -4.01 4.35 -13.56
C ALA A 33 -2.66 4.83 -14.14
N LYS A 34 -1.91 3.93 -14.79
CA LYS A 34 -0.63 4.28 -15.44
C LYS A 34 -0.80 5.30 -16.56
N THR A 35 -1.93 5.30 -17.28
CA THR A 35 -2.16 6.29 -18.36
C THR A 35 -2.33 7.72 -17.84
N TYR A 36 -2.74 7.90 -16.57
CA TYR A 36 -2.87 9.22 -15.94
C TYR A 36 -1.59 9.71 -15.25
N THR A 37 -0.48 8.97 -15.36
CA THR A 37 0.75 9.32 -14.65
C THR A 37 1.33 10.67 -15.06
N GLU A 38 1.26 11.00 -16.35
CA GLU A 38 1.73 12.29 -16.87
C GLU A 38 0.88 13.45 -16.33
N GLU A 39 -0.45 13.35 -16.42
CA GLU A 39 -1.38 14.35 -15.90
C GLU A 39 -1.21 14.52 -14.38
N ALA A 40 -1.08 13.42 -13.63
CA ALA A 40 -0.85 13.48 -12.19
C ALA A 40 0.46 14.20 -11.85
N LEU A 41 1.51 14.00 -12.64
CA LEU A 41 2.79 14.69 -12.46
C LEU A 41 2.67 16.20 -12.76
N GLN A 42 1.98 16.57 -13.84
CA GLN A 42 1.68 17.98 -14.14
C GLN A 42 0.87 18.64 -13.02
N THR A 43 -0.09 17.90 -12.45
CA THR A 43 -0.91 18.40 -11.33
C THR A 43 -0.05 18.63 -10.09
N LEU A 44 0.90 17.74 -9.77
CA LEU A 44 1.84 17.97 -8.67
C LEU A 44 2.72 19.22 -8.91
N VAL A 45 3.16 19.45 -10.14
CA VAL A 45 3.92 20.66 -10.49
C VAL A 45 3.06 21.91 -10.33
N ASP A 46 1.81 21.87 -10.77
CA ASP A 46 0.87 22.99 -10.60
C ASP A 46 0.58 23.26 -9.12
N VAL A 47 0.29 22.24 -8.32
CA VAL A 47 0.09 22.38 -6.87
C VAL A 47 1.33 22.93 -6.18
N ALA A 48 2.53 22.51 -6.58
CA ALA A 48 3.77 23.04 -6.02
C ALA A 48 3.97 24.54 -6.32
N ARG A 49 3.49 25.03 -7.47
CA ARG A 49 3.61 26.43 -7.90
C ARG A 49 2.49 27.31 -7.38
N ASN A 50 1.25 26.85 -7.51
CA ASN A 50 0.02 27.63 -7.38
C ASN A 50 -0.88 27.17 -6.22
N GLY A 51 -0.45 26.17 -5.45
CA GLY A 51 -1.24 25.61 -4.35
C GLY A 51 -1.69 26.65 -3.33
N ARG A 52 -2.96 26.56 -2.94
CA ARG A 52 -3.62 27.53 -2.04
C ARG A 52 -3.02 27.60 -0.63
N THR A 53 -2.40 26.53 -0.17
CA THR A 53 -1.77 26.46 1.15
C THR A 53 -0.31 26.06 1.04
N ASP A 54 0.51 26.59 1.94
CA ASP A 54 1.94 26.29 2.00
C ASP A 54 2.16 24.78 2.21
N ALA A 55 1.33 24.14 3.03
CA ALA A 55 1.37 22.69 3.25
C ALA A 55 1.12 21.90 1.95
N ALA A 56 0.18 22.31 1.10
CA ALA A 56 -0.07 21.66 -0.18
C ALA A 56 1.14 21.80 -1.12
N ARG A 57 1.75 23.00 -1.18
CA ARG A 57 2.94 23.25 -2.00
C ARG A 57 4.13 22.40 -1.52
N VAL A 58 4.38 22.37 -0.22
CA VAL A 58 5.46 21.58 0.39
C VAL A 58 5.24 20.08 0.15
N SER A 59 4.01 19.60 0.35
CA SER A 59 3.69 18.18 0.09
C SER A 59 3.91 17.80 -1.37
N ALA A 60 3.50 18.65 -2.31
CA ALA A 60 3.71 18.41 -3.74
C ALA A 60 5.20 18.45 -4.13
N ALA A 61 5.96 19.41 -3.59
CA ALA A 61 7.41 19.50 -3.81
C ALA A 61 8.14 18.25 -3.28
N ASN A 62 7.84 17.81 -2.05
CA ASN A 62 8.43 16.59 -1.48
C ASN A 62 8.07 15.36 -2.31
N ALA A 63 6.82 15.27 -2.78
CA ALA A 63 6.38 14.17 -3.63
C ALA A 63 7.14 14.10 -4.97
N LEU A 64 7.57 15.23 -5.53
CA LEU A 64 8.42 15.27 -6.72
C LEU A 64 9.87 14.86 -6.40
N LEU A 65 10.43 15.37 -5.31
CA LEU A 65 11.81 15.04 -4.88
C LEU A 65 11.96 13.56 -4.54
N ASP A 66 11.02 12.99 -3.78
CA ASP A 66 11.00 11.57 -3.41
C ASP A 66 10.96 10.65 -4.64
N ARG A 67 10.38 11.10 -5.76
CA ARG A 67 10.34 10.35 -7.02
C ARG A 67 11.62 10.49 -7.82
N ALA A 68 12.21 11.68 -7.85
CA ALA A 68 13.43 11.96 -8.62
C ALA A 68 14.68 11.35 -7.97
N TYR A 69 14.76 11.41 -6.64
CA TYR A 69 15.97 11.04 -5.88
C TYR A 69 15.75 9.82 -4.98
N GLY A 70 14.51 9.35 -4.84
CA GLY A 70 14.16 8.31 -3.89
C GLY A 70 14.01 8.84 -2.46
N LYS A 71 13.51 7.99 -1.56
CA LYS A 71 13.50 8.27 -0.13
C LYS A 71 14.87 7.93 0.48
N PRO A 72 15.32 8.68 1.50
CA PRO A 72 16.53 8.34 2.22
C PRO A 72 16.43 6.91 2.77
N ALA A 73 17.53 6.16 2.67
CA ALA A 73 17.58 4.78 3.12
C ALA A 73 17.26 4.71 4.62
N VAL A 74 16.19 3.99 4.96
CA VAL A 74 15.88 3.66 6.35
C VAL A 74 16.85 2.55 6.75
N LYS A 75 17.70 2.81 7.73
CA LYS A 75 18.49 1.76 8.38
C LYS A 75 17.54 0.90 9.20
N GLU A 76 16.95 -0.10 8.57
CA GLU A 76 16.25 -1.16 9.30
C GLU A 76 17.30 -2.07 9.93
N GLU A 77 17.42 -1.99 11.26
CA GLU A 77 18.16 -2.97 12.05
C GLU A 77 17.37 -4.28 12.02
N LYS A 78 17.58 -5.06 10.97
CA LYS A 78 17.05 -6.42 10.91
C LYS A 78 17.93 -7.29 11.80
N GLU A 79 17.46 -7.57 13.00
CA GLU A 79 18.02 -8.65 13.81
C GLU A 79 17.77 -9.96 13.06
N ILE A 80 18.83 -10.50 12.45
CA ILE A 80 18.80 -11.82 11.83
C ILE A 80 18.77 -12.82 12.98
N VAL A 81 17.57 -13.20 13.40
CA VAL A 81 17.36 -14.32 14.31
C VAL A 81 17.57 -15.62 13.54
N ASP A 82 18.58 -16.39 13.93
CA ASP A 82 18.87 -17.71 13.38
C ASP A 82 17.85 -18.73 13.90
N LEU A 83 16.67 -18.73 13.28
CA LEU A 83 15.59 -19.65 13.60
C LEU A 83 15.82 -20.98 12.88
N PRO A 84 15.65 -22.13 13.57
CA PRO A 84 15.74 -23.43 12.92
C PRO A 84 14.70 -23.55 11.79
N PRO A 85 15.00 -24.31 10.72
CA PRO A 85 14.10 -24.45 9.58
C PRO A 85 12.76 -25.05 10.00
N VAL A 86 11.67 -24.35 9.68
CA VAL A 86 10.31 -24.86 9.88
C VAL A 86 9.96 -25.82 8.73
N VAL A 87 9.86 -27.11 9.02
CA VAL A 87 9.40 -28.13 8.06
C VAL A 87 7.88 -28.09 7.99
N ILE A 88 7.33 -27.61 6.87
CA ILE A 88 5.89 -27.63 6.60
C ILE A 88 5.58 -28.95 5.88
N GLN A 89 4.93 -29.90 6.55
CA GLN A 89 4.42 -31.12 5.93
C GLN A 89 3.06 -30.84 5.28
N LEU A 90 2.98 -31.04 3.95
CA LEU A 90 1.72 -31.08 3.22
C LEU A 90 1.11 -32.47 3.43
N THR A 91 0.10 -32.59 4.29
CA THR A 91 -0.71 -33.79 4.39
C THR A 91 -1.64 -33.86 3.17
N ASN A 92 -1.27 -34.67 2.19
CA ASN A 92 -2.21 -35.10 1.15
C ASN A 92 -3.11 -36.18 1.75
N ASP A 93 -4.19 -35.75 2.40
CA ASP A 93 -5.28 -36.66 2.74
C ASP A 93 -6.10 -36.89 1.46
N HIS A 94 -6.17 -38.16 1.04
CA HIS A 94 -6.98 -38.68 -0.06
C HIS A 94 -8.43 -38.94 0.38
#